data_AF-A0A6C0JAH2-F1
#
_entry.id   AF-A0A6C0JAH2-F1
#
_cell.length_a   1.000
_cell.length_b   1.000
_cell.length_c   1.000
_cell.angle_alpha   90.00
_cell.angle_beta   90.00
_cell.angle_gamma   90.00
#
_symmetry.space_group_name_H-M   'P 1'
#
loop_
_entity.id
_entity.type
_entity.pdbx_description
1 polymer ?
#
loop_
_entity_poly.entity_id
_entity_poly.type
_entity_poly.pdbx_seq_one_letter_code
_entity_poly.pdbx_strand_id
1 'polypeptide(L)'
;MDNLINSISEIYDKRSKAVNIENIQIEQIMTKYSNTNKPIYKMILNGSIISRNNNLVVNYTCQNCKLNNSITLNIFMRKINNSSSKCNKCVNLDLDKRSQQSDFMKENRFADSNYTSKDKPVRIKSVKEIIYESELLWDTKDDDFKSCYLRKYLNLEEFDRIKDKIISVNYSKITNLSEYKYIFNYKVNNQTLFNPMLVNIEKNLIEKPIYIKFKCENCDCEFINRDLWIQKNKYKIFCKNCNFSNNIFKIRHMLNIKKEKIIYQSQFEKKFIIFCNENNIYIQNGDTIQYPWKGKNLKYIIDFKLPEQKMLIELKDEHIWHKKQVKNGKFDKKVEFAKIHAKKIKYEYYVVFQNEYMNFIKSHLIL
;
A
#
# COMPACT_ATOMS: atom_id res chain seq x y z
N MET A 1 -7.43 23.21 36.49
CA MET A 1 -6.43 22.59 35.59
C MET A 1 -5.04 22.72 36.20
N ASP A 2 -4.71 23.93 36.66
CA ASP A 2 -3.42 24.29 37.28
C ASP A 2 -3.03 23.38 38.45
N ASN A 3 -3.99 23.01 39.30
CA ASN A 3 -3.72 22.07 40.39
C ASN A 3 -3.15 20.73 39.91
N LEU A 4 -3.52 20.25 38.71
CA LEU A 4 -3.09 18.93 38.21
C LEU A 4 -1.71 19.01 37.58
N ILE A 5 -1.40 20.13 36.93
CA ILE A 5 -0.05 20.44 36.44
C ILE A 5 0.90 20.57 37.63
N ASN A 6 0.49 21.31 38.67
CA ASN A 6 1.26 21.47 39.90
C ASN A 6 1.46 20.17 40.69
N SER A 7 0.70 19.11 40.35
CA SER A 7 0.87 17.80 40.97
C SER A 7 1.94 16.94 40.29
N ILE A 8 2.49 17.39 39.17
CA ILE A 8 3.57 16.70 38.45
C ILE A 8 4.84 16.80 39.27
N SER A 9 5.41 15.66 39.66
CA SER A 9 6.69 15.60 40.36
C SER A 9 7.85 15.46 39.38
N GLU A 10 7.63 14.78 38.25
CA GLU A 10 8.67 14.50 37.26
C GLU A 10 8.03 14.11 35.92
N ILE A 11 8.69 14.46 34.81
CA ILE A 11 8.40 13.88 33.49
C ILE A 11 9.71 13.37 32.92
N TYR A 12 9.71 12.15 32.40
CA TYR A 12 10.90 11.52 31.83
C TYR A 12 10.56 10.70 30.57
N ASP A 13 11.56 10.47 29.72
CA ASP A 13 11.42 9.57 28.58
C ASP A 13 11.71 8.14 29.03
N LYS A 14 10.79 7.23 28.74
CA LYS A 14 10.93 5.80 29.07
C LYS A 14 12.21 5.17 28.51
N ARG A 15 12.79 5.70 27.43
CA ARG A 15 13.98 5.18 26.75
C ARG A 15 15.27 5.81 27.26
N SER A 16 15.32 7.14 27.39
CA SER A 16 16.56 7.86 27.74
C SER A 16 16.64 8.32 29.19
N LYS A 17 15.56 8.19 29.98
CA LYS A 17 15.38 8.58 31.40
C LYS A 17 15.63 10.06 31.74
N ALA A 18 16.54 10.75 31.06
CA ALA A 18 16.76 12.17 31.23
C ALA A 18 15.98 12.97 30.18
N VAL A 19 15.10 13.86 30.64
CA VAL A 19 14.50 14.94 29.87
C VAL A 19 14.72 16.21 30.69
N ASN A 20 15.49 17.16 30.18
CA ASN A 20 15.63 18.45 30.83
C ASN A 20 14.37 19.27 30.55
N ILE A 21 13.65 19.67 31.59
CA ILE A 21 12.37 20.37 31.47
C ILE A 21 12.54 21.73 32.12
N GLU A 22 12.65 22.73 31.27
CA GLU A 22 12.81 24.12 31.69
C GLU A 22 11.46 24.83 31.75
N ASN A 23 10.52 24.45 30.88
CA ASN A 23 9.19 25.05 30.82
C ASN A 23 8.11 24.04 30.42
N ILE A 24 6.98 24.07 31.14
CA ILE A 24 5.76 23.29 30.86
C ILE A 24 4.60 24.25 30.63
N GLN A 25 3.98 24.16 29.46
CA GLN A 25 2.77 24.92 29.11
C GLN A 25 1.68 23.98 28.62
N ILE A 26 0.42 24.38 28.80
CA ILE A 26 -0.75 23.66 28.28
C ILE A 26 -1.64 24.64 27.51
N GLU A 27 -1.89 24.33 26.25
CA GLU A 27 -2.70 25.17 25.37
C GLU A 27 -3.80 24.36 24.68
N GLN A 28 -4.93 25.02 24.42
CA GLN A 28 -5.98 24.47 23.58
C GLN A 28 -5.61 24.66 22.10
N ILE A 29 -5.49 23.56 21.37
CA ILE A 29 -5.12 23.56 19.97
C ILE A 29 -6.22 22.88 19.15
N MET A 30 -6.73 23.59 18.15
CA MET A 30 -7.61 23.03 17.14
C MET A 30 -6.78 22.41 16.03
N THR A 31 -6.94 21.10 15.79
CA THR A 31 -6.24 20.42 14.71
C THR A 31 -6.97 20.63 13.38
N LYS A 32 -6.27 21.13 12.34
CA LYS A 32 -6.80 21.44 11.00
C LYS A 32 -7.62 20.31 10.35
N TYR A 33 -7.39 19.06 10.75
CA TYR A 33 -7.98 17.87 10.13
C TYR A 33 -8.91 17.05 11.05
N SER A 34 -9.35 17.58 12.20
CA SER A 34 -10.27 16.83 13.09
C SER A 34 -11.72 17.00 12.65
N ASN A 35 -12.45 15.89 12.50
CA ASN A 35 -13.88 15.90 12.21
C ASN A 35 -14.74 16.50 13.32
N THR A 36 -14.24 16.60 14.56
CA THR A 36 -15.03 17.14 15.68
C THR A 36 -14.99 18.65 15.78
N ASN A 37 -14.02 19.32 15.13
CA ASN A 37 -13.73 20.77 15.27
C ASN A 37 -13.63 21.28 16.73
N LYS A 38 -13.49 20.38 17.71
CA LYS A 38 -13.34 20.73 19.12
C LYS A 38 -11.86 20.92 19.44
N PRO A 39 -11.46 22.04 20.05
CA PRO A 39 -10.09 22.22 20.51
C PRO A 39 -9.76 21.21 21.61
N ILE A 40 -8.52 20.73 21.63
CA ILE A 40 -8.02 19.82 22.67
C ILE A 40 -6.80 20.42 23.34
N TYR A 41 -6.68 20.21 24.65
CA TYR A 41 -5.49 20.59 25.41
C TYR A 41 -4.30 19.72 25.00
N LYS A 42 -3.19 20.39 24.67
CA LYS A 42 -1.89 19.79 24.38
C LYS A 42 -0.83 20.37 25.31
N MET A 43 0.15 19.55 25.66
CA MET A 43 1.31 19.97 26.43
C MET A 43 2.41 20.45 25.49
N ILE A 44 3.02 21.57 25.85
CA ILE A 44 4.19 22.17 25.24
C ILE A 44 5.33 22.05 26.25
N LEU A 45 6.40 21.36 25.87
CA LEU A 45 7.62 21.23 26.68
C LEU A 45 8.75 21.96 25.97
N ASN A 46 9.43 22.87 26.67
CA ASN A 46 10.53 23.68 26.14
C ASN A 46 10.18 24.33 24.78
N GLY A 47 8.98 24.89 24.65
CA GLY A 47 8.49 25.52 23.42
C GLY A 47 8.02 24.58 22.31
N SER A 48 8.14 23.26 22.47
CA SER A 48 7.71 22.27 21.47
C SER A 48 6.41 21.57 21.85
N ILE A 49 5.42 21.60 20.94
CA ILE A 49 4.16 20.87 21.10
C ILE A 49 4.43 19.36 21.04
N ILE A 50 4.04 18.64 22.08
CA ILE A 50 4.26 17.19 22.14
C ILE A 50 3.25 16.44 21.26
N SER A 51 3.78 15.61 20.35
CA SER A 51 2.98 14.76 19.50
C SER A 51 2.34 13.60 20.28
N ARG A 52 1.26 13.00 19.74
CA ARG A 52 0.59 11.85 20.37
C ARG A 52 1.48 10.61 20.43
N ASN A 53 2.47 10.47 19.55
CA ASN A 53 3.40 9.34 19.55
C ASN A 53 4.69 9.76 20.26
N ASN A 54 4.65 9.81 21.59
CA ASN A 54 5.80 10.11 22.44
C ASN A 54 6.03 8.98 23.46
N ASN A 55 7.24 8.89 24.02
CA ASN A 55 7.62 7.92 25.04
C ASN A 55 7.64 8.52 26.45
N LEU A 56 7.01 9.69 26.64
CA LEU A 56 7.09 10.42 27.90
C LEU A 56 6.16 9.82 28.94
N VAL A 57 6.66 9.76 30.17
CA VAL A 57 5.98 9.30 31.36
C VAL A 57 5.94 10.45 32.36
N VAL A 58 4.78 10.64 33.00
CA VAL A 58 4.51 11.67 33.97
C VAL A 58 4.31 11.00 35.32
N ASN A 59 5.16 11.34 36.28
CA ASN A 59 4.97 11.06 37.69
C ASN A 59 4.19 12.24 38.30
N TYR A 60 3.09 11.93 38.97
CA TYR A 60 2.24 12.96 39.59
C TYR A 60 1.55 12.43 40.85
N THR A 61 1.23 13.35 41.76
CA THR A 61 0.50 13.07 42.99
C THR A 61 -1.01 13.22 42.76
N CYS A 62 -1.78 12.18 43.04
CA CYS A 62 -3.23 12.28 42.90
C CYS A 62 -3.81 13.28 43.90
N GLN A 63 -4.60 14.24 43.43
CA GLN A 63 -5.19 15.27 44.30
C GLN A 63 -6.18 14.70 45.32
N ASN A 64 -6.90 13.63 44.97
CA ASN A 64 -7.90 12.99 45.83
C ASN A 64 -7.28 12.09 46.90
N CYS A 65 -6.46 11.12 46.51
CA CYS A 65 -5.93 10.11 47.46
C CYS A 65 -4.47 10.33 47.86
N LYS A 66 -3.84 11.40 47.36
CA LYS A 66 -2.43 11.76 47.63
C LYS A 66 -1.39 10.69 47.24
N LEU A 67 -1.80 9.63 46.54
CA LEU A 67 -0.88 8.62 46.04
C LEU A 67 -0.08 9.12 44.83
N ASN A 68 1.19 8.75 44.79
CA ASN A 68 2.05 8.98 43.63
C ASN A 68 1.69 7.97 42.53
N ASN A 69 1.57 8.47 41.30
CA ASN A 69 1.19 7.69 40.14
C ASN A 69 2.18 7.95 39.00
N SER A 70 2.49 6.91 38.24
CA SER A 70 3.29 7.01 37.03
C SER A 70 2.45 6.57 35.83
N ILE A 71 2.19 7.48 34.90
CA ILE A 71 1.39 7.20 33.69
C ILE A 71 2.01 7.84 32.46
N THR A 72 1.71 7.32 31.27
CA THR A 72 2.18 7.96 30.03
C THR A 72 1.57 9.36 29.90
N LEU A 73 2.32 10.28 29.29
CA LEU A 73 1.86 11.65 29.05
C LEU A 73 0.53 11.69 28.30
N ASN A 74 0.32 10.77 27.36
CA ASN A 74 -0.96 10.64 26.64
C ASN A 74 -2.15 10.36 27.57
N ILE A 75 -1.98 9.53 28.60
CA ILE A 75 -3.05 9.25 29.57
C ILE A 75 -3.24 10.47 30.47
N PHE A 76 -2.15 11.11 30.91
CA PHE A 76 -2.21 12.34 31.69
C PHE A 76 -2.97 13.46 30.95
N MET A 77 -2.68 13.67 29.65
CA MET A 77 -3.38 14.65 28.83
C MET A 77 -4.85 14.31 28.60
N ARG A 78 -5.24 13.03 28.55
CA ARG A 78 -6.66 12.65 28.54
C ARG A 78 -7.36 13.06 29.83
N LYS A 79 -6.69 12.95 30.98
CA LYS A 79 -7.26 13.41 32.25
C LYS A 79 -7.51 14.91 32.24
N ILE A 80 -6.56 15.69 31.71
CA ILE A 80 -6.72 17.14 31.56
C ILE A 80 -7.89 17.48 30.63
N ASN A 81 -7.95 16.83 29.45
CA ASN A 81 -9.03 17.06 28.49
C ASN A 81 -10.41 16.68 29.01
N ASN A 82 -10.49 15.70 29.93
CA ASN A 82 -11.73 15.28 30.57
C ASN A 82 -11.97 15.97 31.93
N SER A 83 -11.18 16.99 32.29
CA SER A 83 -11.25 17.68 33.58
C SER A 83 -11.23 16.75 34.81
N SER A 84 -10.47 15.65 34.74
CA SER A 84 -10.45 14.60 35.77
C SER A 84 -9.24 14.73 36.71
N SER A 85 -9.51 14.98 37.99
CA SER A 85 -8.51 15.02 39.08
C SER A 85 -8.22 13.64 39.71
N LYS A 86 -9.13 12.68 39.56
CA LYS A 86 -9.07 11.35 40.19
C LYS A 86 -8.02 10.46 39.50
N CYS A 87 -7.22 9.69 40.26
CA CYS A 87 -6.37 8.64 39.67
C CYS A 87 -7.19 7.39 39.35
N ASN A 88 -6.61 6.42 38.64
CA ASN A 88 -7.29 5.18 38.29
C ASN A 88 -7.84 4.44 39.52
N LYS A 89 -7.08 4.42 40.63
CA LYS A 89 -7.54 3.81 41.88
C LYS A 89 -8.78 4.52 42.43
N CYS A 90 -8.76 5.86 42.50
CA CYS A 90 -9.94 6.64 42.93
C CYS A 90 -11.15 6.44 42.02
N VAL A 91 -10.93 6.38 40.71
CA VAL A 91 -12.01 6.14 39.73
C VAL A 91 -12.62 4.75 39.88
N ASN A 92 -11.83 3.74 40.26
CA ASN A 92 -12.32 2.38 40.44
C ASN A 92 -12.95 2.14 41.82
N LEU A 93 -12.62 2.96 42.81
CA LEU A 93 -13.23 2.92 44.15
C LEU A 93 -14.47 3.83 44.26
N ASP A 94 -14.78 4.59 43.22
CA ASP A 94 -15.95 5.46 43.15
C ASP A 94 -17.25 4.62 43.19
N LEU A 95 -17.96 4.68 44.32
CA LEU A 95 -19.16 3.88 44.56
C LEU A 95 -20.30 4.29 43.61
N ASP A 96 -20.45 5.58 43.32
CA ASP A 96 -21.50 6.09 42.44
C ASP A 96 -21.29 5.58 41.02
N LYS A 97 -20.04 5.64 40.52
CA LYS A 97 -19.71 5.08 39.20
C LYS A 97 -19.98 3.57 39.16
N ARG A 98 -19.66 2.83 40.22
CA ARG A 98 -19.91 1.38 40.30
C ARG A 98 -21.40 1.06 40.36
N SER A 99 -22.18 1.84 41.10
CA SER A 99 -23.64 1.71 41.14
C SER A 99 -24.23 2.01 39.76
N GLN A 100 -23.91 3.16 39.16
CA GLN A 100 -24.38 3.53 37.83
C GLN A 100 -24.02 2.50 36.76
N GLN A 101 -22.80 1.95 36.80
CA GLN A 101 -22.41 0.88 35.89
C GLN A 101 -23.22 -0.40 36.16
N SER A 102 -23.41 -0.79 37.42
CA SER A 102 -24.25 -1.94 37.80
C SER A 102 -25.69 -1.76 37.32
N ASP A 103 -26.26 -0.58 37.54
CA ASP A 103 -27.64 -0.24 37.15
C ASP A 103 -27.77 -0.24 35.63
N PHE A 104 -26.81 0.36 34.91
CA PHE A 104 -26.74 0.27 33.45
C PHE A 104 -26.68 -1.18 32.94
N MET A 105 -25.88 -2.04 33.57
CA MET A 105 -25.77 -3.46 33.17
C MET A 105 -27.07 -4.24 33.42
N LYS A 106 -27.77 -3.94 34.52
CA LYS A 106 -29.08 -4.52 34.86
C LYS A 106 -30.18 -4.01 33.91
N GLU A 107 -30.26 -2.70 33.69
CA GLU A 107 -31.26 -2.06 32.83
C GLU A 107 -31.13 -2.47 31.37
N ASN A 108 -29.91 -2.65 30.88
CA ASN A 108 -29.66 -3.08 29.51
C ASN A 108 -29.62 -4.61 29.35
N ARG A 109 -29.98 -5.38 30.38
CA ARG A 109 -30.08 -6.87 30.32
C ARG A 109 -28.84 -7.54 29.72
N PHE A 110 -27.63 -7.00 29.94
CA PHE A 110 -26.39 -7.66 29.47
C PHE A 110 -26.04 -8.90 30.30
N ALA A 111 -26.62 -9.03 31.49
CA ALA A 111 -26.48 -10.20 32.36
C ALA A 111 -27.58 -11.26 32.17
N ASP A 112 -28.68 -10.91 31.50
CA ASP A 112 -29.75 -11.84 31.13
C ASP A 112 -29.55 -12.26 29.68
N SER A 113 -29.71 -13.54 29.36
CA SER A 113 -29.62 -14.08 27.99
C SER A 113 -30.69 -13.54 27.02
N ASN A 114 -31.57 -12.64 27.46
CA ASN A 114 -32.66 -12.02 26.71
C ASN A 114 -32.42 -10.51 26.49
N TYR A 115 -31.24 -10.17 25.96
CA TYR A 115 -30.93 -8.82 25.51
C TYR A 115 -31.84 -8.45 24.31
N THR A 116 -32.70 -7.46 24.50
CA THR A 116 -33.37 -6.74 23.42
C THR A 116 -32.87 -5.31 23.48
N SER A 117 -32.01 -4.91 22.54
CA SER A 117 -31.59 -3.52 22.40
C SER A 117 -32.83 -2.62 22.33
N LYS A 118 -32.84 -1.54 23.11
CA LYS A 118 -33.76 -0.41 22.87
C LYS A 118 -33.27 0.33 21.62
N ASP A 119 -33.24 -0.33 20.47
CA ASP A 119 -32.86 0.31 19.23
C ASP A 119 -33.95 1.31 18.87
N LYS A 120 -33.65 2.59 19.07
CA LYS A 120 -34.40 3.66 18.42
C LYS A 120 -34.38 3.37 16.93
N PRO A 121 -35.50 3.48 16.20
CA PRO A 121 -35.51 3.23 14.76
C PRO A 121 -34.52 4.19 14.10
N VAL A 122 -33.39 3.65 13.66
CA VAL A 122 -32.39 4.41 12.90
C VAL A 122 -32.92 4.50 11.48
N ARG A 123 -33.22 5.71 11.00
CA ARG A 123 -33.51 5.93 9.58
C ARG A 123 -32.29 5.51 8.77
N ILE A 124 -32.40 4.39 8.05
CA ILE A 124 -31.38 3.94 7.11
C ILE A 124 -31.49 4.82 5.87
N LYS A 125 -30.47 5.65 5.63
CA LYS A 125 -30.40 6.47 4.42
C LYS A 125 -30.09 5.57 3.22
N SER A 126 -30.74 5.84 2.10
CA SER A 126 -30.43 5.22 0.82
C SER A 126 -29.05 5.65 0.32
N VAL A 127 -28.46 4.84 -0.56
CA VAL A 127 -27.19 5.16 -1.21
C VAL A 127 -27.24 6.51 -1.95
N LYS A 128 -28.36 6.80 -2.62
CA LYS A 128 -28.56 8.06 -3.35
C LYS A 128 -28.55 9.27 -2.42
N GLU A 129 -29.25 9.20 -1.28
CA GLU A 129 -29.25 10.26 -0.28
C GLU A 129 -27.84 10.52 0.26
N ILE A 130 -27.05 9.48 0.51
CA ILE A 130 -25.69 9.64 1.01
C ILE A 130 -24.77 10.28 -0.04
N ILE A 131 -24.90 9.91 -1.32
CA ILE A 131 -24.14 10.54 -2.41
C ILE A 131 -24.45 12.04 -2.46
N TYR A 132 -25.74 12.39 -2.46
CA TYR A 132 -26.18 13.79 -2.50
C TYR A 132 -25.62 14.60 -1.31
N GLU A 133 -25.71 14.06 -0.09
CA GLU A 133 -25.10 14.69 1.09
C GLU A 133 -23.58 14.82 0.99
N SER A 134 -22.92 13.86 0.33
CA SER A 134 -21.48 13.86 0.12
C SER A 134 -21.05 14.98 -0.82
N GLU A 135 -21.81 15.19 -1.90
CA GLU A 135 -21.59 16.26 -2.88
C GLU A 135 -21.79 17.64 -2.24
N LEU A 136 -22.93 17.86 -1.57
CA LEU A 136 -23.17 19.11 -0.85
C LEU A 136 -22.07 19.41 0.16
N LEU A 137 -21.69 18.41 0.97
CA LEU A 137 -20.64 18.61 1.97
C LEU A 137 -19.28 18.87 1.32
N TRP A 138 -18.97 18.24 0.20
CA TRP A 138 -17.73 18.48 -0.55
C TRP A 138 -17.66 19.93 -1.03
N ASP A 139 -18.76 20.48 -1.54
CA ASP A 139 -18.81 21.84 -2.07
C ASP A 139 -18.57 22.89 -0.99
N THR A 140 -19.02 22.64 0.26
CA THR A 140 -18.73 23.52 1.41
C THR A 140 -17.26 23.56 1.84
N LYS A 141 -16.39 22.68 1.30
CA LYS A 141 -14.97 22.65 1.66
C LYS A 141 -14.17 23.72 0.91
N ASP A 142 -13.22 24.30 1.61
CA ASP A 142 -12.24 25.22 1.04
C ASP A 142 -11.31 24.51 0.05
N ASP A 143 -10.72 25.29 -0.85
CA ASP A 143 -9.85 24.79 -1.91
C ASP A 143 -8.57 24.14 -1.36
N ASP A 144 -8.12 24.60 -0.21
CA ASP A 144 -6.97 24.09 0.53
C ASP A 144 -7.20 22.61 0.92
N PHE A 145 -8.37 22.34 1.50
CA PHE A 145 -8.83 20.99 1.83
C PHE A 145 -8.99 20.14 0.56
N LYS A 146 -9.73 20.64 -0.44
CA LYS A 146 -10.00 19.91 -1.69
C LYS A 146 -8.69 19.52 -2.39
N SER A 147 -7.73 20.44 -2.45
CA SER A 147 -6.40 20.23 -3.03
C SER A 147 -5.56 19.22 -2.23
N CYS A 148 -5.59 19.28 -0.89
CA CYS A 148 -4.93 18.27 -0.05
C CYS A 148 -5.53 16.88 -0.25
N TYR A 149 -6.85 16.78 -0.35
CA TYR A 149 -7.56 15.53 -0.57
C TYR A 149 -7.22 14.92 -1.95
N LEU A 150 -7.31 15.73 -3.00
CA LEU A 150 -7.07 15.32 -4.37
C LEU A 150 -5.58 15.07 -4.66
N ARG A 151 -4.64 15.56 -3.85
CA ARG A 151 -3.23 15.12 -3.92
C ARG A 151 -3.07 13.62 -3.64
N LYS A 152 -3.98 13.03 -2.87
CA LYS A 152 -3.97 11.61 -2.52
C LYS A 152 -4.88 10.80 -3.42
N TYR A 153 -6.16 11.17 -3.54
CA TYR A 153 -7.16 10.34 -4.21
C TYR A 153 -7.36 10.74 -5.68
N LEU A 154 -7.81 9.78 -6.49
CA LEU A 154 -8.13 10.04 -7.89
C LEU A 154 -9.44 10.81 -7.97
N ASN A 155 -9.49 11.86 -8.80
CA ASN A 155 -10.75 12.47 -9.23
C ASN A 155 -11.44 11.56 -10.28
N LEU A 156 -12.58 12.02 -10.81
CA LEU A 156 -13.35 11.26 -11.81
C LEU A 156 -12.55 11.04 -13.10
N GLU A 157 -11.96 12.10 -13.66
CA GLU A 157 -11.19 12.04 -14.92
C GLU A 157 -10.00 11.08 -14.82
N GLU A 158 -9.26 11.13 -13.71
CA GLU A 158 -8.13 10.26 -13.45
C GLU A 158 -8.54 8.79 -13.31
N PHE A 159 -9.71 8.54 -12.70
CA PHE A 159 -10.26 7.20 -12.58
C PHE A 159 -10.72 6.67 -13.94
N ASP A 160 -11.44 7.49 -14.71
CA ASP A 160 -11.95 7.09 -16.03
C ASP A 160 -10.80 6.73 -16.99
N ARG A 161 -9.68 7.45 -16.93
CA ARG A 161 -8.47 7.14 -17.70
C ARG A 161 -7.88 5.75 -17.42
N ILE A 162 -8.04 5.24 -16.20
CA ILE A 162 -7.48 3.93 -15.80
C ILE A 162 -8.52 2.81 -15.77
N LYS A 163 -9.80 3.14 -15.95
CA LYS A 163 -10.93 2.23 -15.77
C LYS A 163 -10.83 1.00 -16.67
N ASP A 164 -10.44 1.19 -17.92
CA ASP A 164 -10.26 0.14 -18.93
C ASP A 164 -9.09 -0.81 -18.63
N LYS A 165 -8.15 -0.40 -17.77
CA LYS A 165 -7.00 -1.21 -17.35
C LYS A 165 -7.27 -2.02 -16.08
N ILE A 166 -8.40 -1.77 -15.40
CA ILE A 166 -8.81 -2.51 -14.22
C ILE A 166 -9.50 -3.80 -14.68
N ILE A 167 -8.89 -4.94 -14.33
CA ILE A 167 -9.47 -6.27 -14.59
C ILE A 167 -10.51 -6.59 -13.54
N SER A 168 -10.21 -6.30 -12.27
CA SER A 168 -11.15 -6.54 -11.18
C SER A 168 -10.80 -5.78 -9.90
N VAL A 169 -11.77 -5.64 -8.99
CA VAL A 169 -11.62 -4.99 -7.68
C VAL A 169 -12.07 -5.95 -6.57
N ASN A 170 -11.53 -5.79 -5.36
CA ASN A 170 -11.85 -6.56 -4.16
C ASN A 170 -11.62 -8.06 -4.33
N TYR A 171 -10.41 -8.46 -4.77
CA TYR A 171 -10.07 -9.87 -5.05
C TYR A 171 -11.04 -10.54 -6.03
N SER A 172 -11.32 -9.87 -7.15
CA SER A 172 -12.22 -10.38 -8.19
C SER A 172 -13.70 -10.47 -7.80
N LYS A 173 -14.11 -9.84 -6.70
CA LYS A 173 -15.53 -9.64 -6.37
C LYS A 173 -16.25 -8.77 -7.40
N ILE A 174 -15.59 -7.72 -7.89
CA ILE A 174 -16.12 -6.85 -8.94
C ILE A 174 -15.28 -7.06 -10.19
N THR A 175 -15.82 -7.74 -11.18
CA THR A 175 -15.21 -7.93 -12.51
C THR A 175 -15.83 -7.00 -13.54
N ASN A 176 -17.12 -6.71 -13.42
CA ASN A 176 -17.81 -5.77 -14.29
C ASN A 176 -17.89 -4.37 -13.64
N LEU A 177 -16.93 -3.50 -13.96
CA LEU A 177 -16.90 -2.12 -13.44
C LEU A 177 -17.95 -1.20 -14.10
N SER A 178 -18.62 -1.60 -15.18
CA SER A 178 -19.62 -0.74 -15.85
C SER A 178 -20.86 -0.49 -14.99
N GLU A 179 -21.21 -1.45 -14.13
CA GLU A 179 -22.33 -1.37 -13.18
C GLU A 179 -22.04 -0.49 -11.95
N TYR A 180 -20.80 -0.02 -11.79
CA TYR A 180 -20.38 0.75 -10.62
C TYR A 180 -19.97 2.17 -11.02
N LYS A 181 -20.48 3.15 -10.29
CA LYS A 181 -20.06 4.55 -10.35
C LYS A 181 -18.96 4.79 -9.32
N TYR A 182 -17.86 5.38 -9.74
CA TYR A 182 -16.80 5.82 -8.82
C TYR A 182 -17.19 7.17 -8.22
N ILE A 183 -17.24 7.24 -6.89
CA ILE A 183 -17.54 8.45 -6.11
C ILE A 183 -16.32 8.76 -5.27
N PHE A 184 -15.50 9.73 -5.69
CA PHE A 184 -14.23 10.03 -5.03
C PHE A 184 -14.40 10.75 -3.68
N ASN A 185 -15.52 11.43 -3.47
CA ASN A 185 -15.83 12.27 -2.31
C ASN A 185 -16.93 11.66 -1.42
N TYR A 186 -17.08 10.33 -1.38
CA TYR A 186 -18.13 9.70 -0.58
C TYR A 186 -17.90 9.95 0.92
N LYS A 187 -18.90 10.51 1.61
CA LYS A 187 -18.86 10.85 3.03
C LYS A 187 -18.79 9.58 3.88
N VAL A 188 -17.87 9.57 4.83
CA VAL A 188 -17.74 8.46 5.80
C VAL A 188 -17.70 9.00 7.23
N ASN A 189 -18.31 8.27 8.15
CA ASN A 189 -18.39 8.67 9.56
C ASN A 189 -17.18 8.15 10.38
N ASN A 190 -15.98 8.13 9.78
CA ASN A 190 -14.75 7.61 10.40
C ASN A 190 -13.70 8.74 10.57
N GLN A 191 -12.43 8.40 10.79
CA GLN A 191 -11.34 9.37 11.00
C GLN A 191 -11.13 10.33 9.81
N THR A 192 -11.45 9.91 8.59
CA THR A 192 -11.44 10.76 7.39
C THR A 192 -12.84 11.21 7.06
N LEU A 193 -13.01 12.45 6.59
CA LEU A 193 -14.33 12.99 6.23
C LEU A 193 -14.90 12.34 4.96
N PHE A 194 -14.03 12.11 3.98
CA PHE A 194 -14.35 11.48 2.70
C PHE A 194 -13.45 10.29 2.44
N ASN A 195 -13.94 9.33 1.67
CA ASN A 195 -13.16 8.27 1.05
C ASN A 195 -13.76 7.90 -0.32
N PRO A 196 -12.92 7.50 -1.29
CA PRO A 196 -13.44 7.03 -2.57
C PRO A 196 -14.17 5.68 -2.43
N MET A 197 -15.31 5.55 -3.09
CA MET A 197 -16.14 4.34 -3.13
C MET A 197 -16.55 3.99 -4.57
N LEU A 198 -16.76 2.70 -4.83
CA LEU A 198 -17.50 2.19 -5.98
C LEU A 198 -18.93 1.93 -5.54
N VAL A 199 -19.89 2.50 -6.27
CA VAL A 199 -21.30 2.45 -5.88
C VAL A 199 -22.13 1.89 -7.02
N ASN A 200 -22.88 0.84 -6.73
CA ASN A 200 -23.94 0.34 -7.60
C ASN A 200 -25.28 0.82 -7.04
N ILE A 201 -25.87 1.80 -7.71
CA ILE A 201 -27.08 2.48 -7.25
C ILE A 201 -28.30 1.55 -7.34
N GLU A 202 -28.40 0.75 -8.40
CA GLU A 202 -29.53 -0.16 -8.65
C GLU A 202 -29.61 -1.27 -7.60
N LYS A 203 -28.45 -1.83 -7.25
CA LYS A 203 -28.33 -2.91 -6.24
C LYS A 203 -28.16 -2.36 -4.83
N ASN A 204 -28.12 -1.03 -4.65
CA ASN A 204 -27.86 -0.35 -3.39
C ASN A 204 -26.58 -0.85 -2.68
N LEU A 205 -25.52 -1.10 -3.46
CA LEU A 205 -24.23 -1.62 -2.98
C LEU A 205 -23.17 -0.52 -2.94
N ILE A 206 -22.36 -0.52 -1.88
CA ILE A 206 -21.22 0.38 -1.71
C ILE A 206 -20.00 -0.47 -1.40
N GLU A 207 -18.95 -0.31 -2.20
CA GLU A 207 -17.73 -1.10 -2.07
C GLU A 207 -16.53 -0.15 -2.07
N LYS A 208 -15.71 -0.23 -1.02
CA LYS A 208 -14.42 0.46 -1.04
C LYS A 208 -13.51 -0.25 -2.06
N PRO A 209 -12.88 0.47 -3.00
CA PRO A 209 -12.00 -0.15 -3.99
C PRO A 209 -10.65 -0.50 -3.36
N ILE A 210 -10.48 -1.78 -3.00
CA ILE A 210 -9.23 -2.35 -2.51
C ILE A 210 -8.83 -3.57 -3.35
N TYR A 211 -7.56 -3.96 -3.29
CA TYR A 211 -7.01 -5.12 -4.00
C TYR A 211 -7.41 -5.14 -5.49
N ILE A 212 -7.01 -4.08 -6.18
CA ILE A 212 -7.33 -3.83 -7.58
C ILE A 212 -6.34 -4.58 -8.46
N LYS A 213 -6.88 -5.44 -9.31
CA LYS A 213 -6.12 -6.19 -10.31
C LYS A 213 -6.05 -5.37 -11.60
N PHE A 214 -4.84 -5.05 -12.02
CA PHE A 214 -4.55 -4.27 -13.21
C PHE A 214 -3.89 -5.15 -14.29
N LYS A 215 -4.10 -4.77 -15.55
CA LYS A 215 -3.29 -5.24 -16.68
C LYS A 215 -2.14 -4.27 -16.91
N CYS A 216 -0.90 -4.77 -16.95
CA CYS A 216 0.25 -3.92 -17.25
C CYS A 216 0.27 -3.52 -18.73
N GLU A 217 0.43 -2.23 -19.00
CA GLU A 217 0.46 -1.70 -20.38
C GLU A 217 1.68 -2.12 -21.21
N ASN A 218 2.72 -2.70 -20.60
CA ASN A 218 3.96 -3.05 -21.29
C ASN A 218 4.15 -4.56 -21.48
N CYS A 219 4.05 -5.34 -20.40
CA CYS A 219 4.20 -6.81 -20.44
C CYS A 219 2.87 -7.55 -20.64
N ASP A 220 1.73 -6.85 -20.63
CA ASP A 220 0.37 -7.42 -20.53
C ASP A 220 0.12 -8.30 -19.29
N CYS A 221 1.10 -8.41 -18.39
CA CYS A 221 1.02 -9.22 -17.20
C CYS A 221 0.11 -8.60 -16.13
N GLU A 222 -0.63 -9.45 -15.43
CA GLU A 222 -1.59 -9.04 -14.40
C GLU A 222 -0.90 -8.84 -13.05
N PHE A 223 -1.30 -7.82 -12.31
CA PHE A 223 -0.77 -7.57 -10.98
C PHE A 223 -1.79 -6.88 -10.08
N ILE A 224 -1.61 -6.99 -8.77
CA ILE A 224 -2.55 -6.45 -7.78
C ILE A 224 -1.89 -5.30 -7.02
N ASN A 225 -2.62 -4.21 -6.87
CA ASN A 225 -2.31 -3.13 -5.95
C ASN A 225 -3.41 -3.02 -4.89
N ARG A 226 -3.02 -2.76 -3.64
CA ARG A 226 -3.98 -2.70 -2.53
C ARG A 226 -4.98 -1.57 -2.67
N ASP A 227 -4.56 -0.40 -3.15
CA ASP A 227 -5.40 0.79 -3.15
C ASP A 227 -5.26 1.56 -4.48
N LEU A 228 -6.32 2.25 -4.92
CA LEU A 228 -6.33 2.98 -6.20
C LEU A 228 -5.35 4.17 -6.25
N TRP A 229 -5.18 4.89 -5.15
CA TRP A 229 -4.33 6.08 -5.08
C TRP A 229 -2.87 5.84 -5.49
N ILE A 230 -2.39 4.60 -5.50
CA ILE A 230 -1.06 4.27 -6.03
C ILE A 230 -0.91 4.61 -7.53
N GLN A 231 -2.01 4.82 -8.24
CA GLN A 231 -2.04 5.26 -9.64
C GLN A 231 -2.18 6.79 -9.80
N LYS A 232 -2.26 7.54 -8.69
CA LYS A 232 -2.30 9.00 -8.72
C LYS A 232 -1.07 9.54 -9.44
N ASN A 233 -1.28 10.48 -10.37
CA ASN A 233 -0.24 11.12 -11.18
C ASN A 233 0.60 10.15 -12.04
N LYS A 234 0.22 8.87 -12.18
CA LYS A 234 0.94 7.93 -13.05
C LYS A 234 0.39 7.98 -14.45
N TYR A 235 1.24 8.32 -15.42
CA TYR A 235 0.84 8.32 -16.83
C TYR A 235 0.55 6.91 -17.37
N LYS A 236 1.29 5.89 -16.93
CA LYS A 236 1.10 4.49 -17.33
C LYS A 236 0.99 3.54 -16.13
N ILE A 237 0.26 2.46 -16.32
CA ILE A 237 0.03 1.38 -15.36
C ILE A 237 0.98 0.23 -15.64
N PHE A 238 2.05 0.18 -14.85
CA PHE A 238 3.09 -0.83 -14.99
C PHE A 238 3.17 -1.77 -13.79
N CYS A 239 3.43 -3.05 -14.07
CA CYS A 239 3.76 -4.02 -13.03
C CYS A 239 5.09 -3.64 -12.36
N LYS A 240 5.42 -4.26 -11.23
CA LYS A 240 6.68 -3.98 -10.50
C LYS A 240 7.93 -4.09 -11.39
N ASN A 241 7.98 -5.08 -12.28
CA ASN A 241 9.12 -5.31 -13.16
C ASN A 241 9.22 -4.21 -14.24
N CYS A 242 8.11 -3.84 -14.85
CA CYS A 242 8.07 -2.75 -15.82
C CYS A 242 8.22 -1.37 -15.17
N ASN A 243 7.84 -1.18 -13.91
CA ASN A 243 8.04 0.08 -13.21
C ASN A 243 9.50 0.29 -12.75
N PHE A 244 10.22 -0.80 -12.45
CA PHE A 244 11.68 -0.77 -12.18
C PHE A 244 12.51 -0.28 -13.38
N SER A 245 11.89 -0.23 -14.56
CA SER A 245 12.53 0.13 -15.81
C SER A 245 12.75 1.64 -16.03
N ASN A 246 12.25 2.50 -15.13
CA ASN A 246 12.34 3.94 -15.34
C ASN A 246 13.73 4.55 -15.16
N ASN A 247 14.71 3.85 -14.54
CA ASN A 247 16.06 4.39 -14.38
C ASN A 247 17.21 3.59 -15.03
N ILE A 248 17.09 2.30 -15.39
CA ILE A 248 18.27 1.53 -15.89
C ILE A 248 17.97 0.55 -17.05
N PHE A 249 16.86 -0.19 -17.08
CA PHE A 249 16.58 -1.19 -18.14
C PHE A 249 15.13 -1.14 -18.63
N LYS A 250 14.87 -0.45 -19.75
CA LYS A 250 13.54 -0.36 -20.41
C LYS A 250 13.19 -1.66 -21.12
N ILE A 251 12.23 -2.41 -20.56
CA ILE A 251 11.59 -3.55 -21.22
C ILE A 251 10.74 -3.01 -22.37
N ARG A 252 11.02 -3.44 -23.60
CA ARG A 252 10.34 -3.07 -24.84
C ARG A 252 9.77 -4.32 -25.51
N HIS A 253 8.95 -4.15 -26.53
CA HIS A 253 8.45 -5.26 -27.34
C HIS A 253 8.46 -4.95 -28.83
N MET A 254 8.46 -6.00 -29.65
CA MET A 254 8.24 -5.95 -31.10
C MET A 254 7.54 -7.23 -31.57
N LEU A 255 7.05 -7.26 -32.81
CA LEU A 255 6.38 -8.42 -33.36
C LEU A 255 7.39 -9.37 -34.03
N ASN A 256 7.19 -10.68 -33.89
CA ASN A 256 7.88 -11.69 -34.70
C ASN A 256 7.19 -11.88 -36.06
N ILE A 257 7.73 -12.77 -36.89
CA ILE A 257 7.16 -13.13 -38.21
C ILE A 257 5.72 -13.67 -38.16
N LYS A 258 5.27 -14.20 -37.01
CA LYS A 258 3.88 -14.66 -36.78
C LYS A 258 3.00 -13.60 -36.11
N LYS A 259 3.45 -12.35 -36.03
CA LYS A 259 2.76 -11.22 -35.37
C LYS A 259 2.52 -11.43 -33.87
N GLU A 260 3.35 -12.24 -33.21
CA GLU A 260 3.32 -12.42 -31.76
C GLU A 260 4.29 -11.44 -31.09
N LYS A 261 3.96 -11.00 -29.86
CA LYS A 261 4.80 -10.06 -29.10
C LYS A 261 6.03 -10.73 -28.51
N ILE A 262 7.20 -10.22 -28.87
CA ILE A 262 8.51 -10.59 -28.32
C ILE A 262 9.05 -9.43 -27.49
N ILE A 263 9.51 -9.73 -26.28
CA ILE A 263 10.00 -8.78 -25.30
C ILE A 263 11.53 -8.71 -25.39
N TYR A 264 12.09 -7.51 -25.26
CA TYR A 264 13.54 -7.31 -25.18
C TYR A 264 13.89 -6.15 -24.23
N GLN A 265 15.10 -6.18 -23.68
CA GLN A 265 15.61 -5.25 -22.68
C GLN A 265 16.88 -4.54 -23.13
N SER A 266 17.66 -5.15 -24.03
CA SER A 266 18.91 -4.60 -24.57
C SER A 266 18.84 -4.31 -26.07
N GLN A 267 19.75 -3.46 -26.57
CA GLN A 267 19.91 -3.28 -28.03
C GLN A 267 20.41 -4.55 -28.72
N PHE A 268 21.16 -5.38 -27.99
CA PHE A 268 21.67 -6.64 -28.53
C PHE A 268 20.53 -7.62 -28.78
N GLU A 269 19.62 -7.79 -27.82
CA GLU A 269 18.38 -8.55 -28.01
C GLU A 269 17.53 -8.01 -29.16
N LYS A 270 17.38 -6.68 -29.27
CA LYS A 270 16.67 -6.07 -30.40
C LYS A 270 17.28 -6.46 -31.74
N LYS A 271 18.61 -6.38 -31.88
CA LYS A 271 19.33 -6.77 -33.10
C LYS A 271 19.10 -8.23 -33.45
N PHE A 272 19.08 -9.12 -32.45
CA PHE A 272 18.83 -10.54 -32.67
C PHE A 272 17.41 -10.81 -33.16
N ILE A 273 16.39 -10.17 -32.58
CA ILE A 273 15.01 -10.32 -33.05
C ILE A 273 14.86 -9.79 -34.48
N ILE A 274 15.48 -8.65 -34.81
CA ILE A 274 15.49 -8.11 -36.18
C ILE A 274 16.11 -9.11 -37.14
N PHE A 275 17.29 -9.64 -36.82
CA PHE A 275 17.95 -10.65 -37.66
C PHE A 275 17.05 -11.88 -37.89
N CYS A 276 16.41 -12.39 -36.82
CA CYS A 276 15.51 -13.54 -36.95
C CYS A 276 14.34 -13.20 -37.89
N ASN A 277 13.73 -12.04 -37.74
CA ASN A 277 12.63 -11.61 -38.59
C ASN A 277 13.05 -11.44 -40.06
N GLU A 278 14.20 -10.81 -40.32
CA GLU A 278 14.73 -10.60 -41.68
C GLU A 278 15.09 -11.91 -42.39
N ASN A 279 15.44 -12.96 -41.62
CA ASN A 279 15.80 -14.28 -42.14
C ASN A 279 14.67 -15.32 -42.01
N ASN A 280 13.43 -14.88 -41.76
CA ASN A 280 12.26 -15.76 -41.59
C ASN A 280 12.42 -16.85 -40.50
N ILE A 281 13.21 -16.56 -39.47
CA ILE A 281 13.42 -17.45 -38.32
C ILE A 281 12.34 -17.17 -37.27
N TYR A 282 11.56 -18.20 -36.93
CA TYR A 282 10.54 -18.07 -35.90
C TYR A 282 11.14 -17.98 -34.49
N ILE A 283 10.95 -16.83 -33.84
CA ILE A 283 11.45 -16.52 -32.50
C ILE A 283 10.30 -16.33 -31.50
N GLN A 284 10.45 -16.88 -30.29
CA GLN A 284 9.54 -16.76 -29.16
C GLN A 284 10.27 -16.22 -27.92
N ASN A 285 9.51 -15.68 -26.95
CA ASN A 285 10.07 -15.39 -25.62
C ASN A 285 10.56 -16.69 -24.98
N GLY A 286 11.71 -16.66 -24.31
CA GLY A 286 12.28 -17.87 -23.71
C GLY A 286 11.51 -18.39 -22.50
N ASP A 287 11.79 -19.64 -22.15
CA ASP A 287 11.09 -20.35 -21.08
C ASP A 287 11.46 -19.78 -19.70
N THR A 288 10.50 -19.82 -18.77
CA THR A 288 10.76 -19.53 -17.35
C THR A 288 11.00 -20.82 -16.59
N ILE A 289 12.18 -20.96 -16.00
CA ILE A 289 12.63 -22.14 -15.25
C ILE A 289 12.88 -21.82 -13.78
N GLN A 290 12.79 -22.84 -12.93
CA GLN A 290 13.13 -22.73 -11.50
C GLN A 290 14.51 -23.34 -11.23
N TYR A 291 15.29 -22.71 -10.36
CA TYR A 291 16.59 -23.22 -9.92
C TYR A 291 16.83 -22.90 -8.43
N PRO A 292 17.45 -23.83 -7.67
CA PRO A 292 17.84 -23.60 -6.29
C PRO A 292 19.12 -22.76 -6.23
N TRP A 293 19.15 -21.78 -5.32
CA TRP A 293 20.34 -20.98 -5.02
C TRP A 293 20.33 -20.53 -3.55
N LYS A 294 21.37 -20.88 -2.79
CA LYS A 294 21.52 -20.55 -1.35
C LYS A 294 20.25 -20.85 -0.53
N GLY A 295 19.71 -22.06 -0.68
CA GLY A 295 18.53 -22.53 0.05
C GLY A 295 17.20 -21.92 -0.39
N LYS A 296 17.16 -21.19 -1.51
CA LYS A 296 15.92 -20.61 -2.06
C LYS A 296 15.70 -21.08 -3.50
N ASN A 297 14.46 -21.41 -3.85
CA ASN A 297 14.06 -21.63 -5.25
C ASN A 297 13.80 -20.28 -5.91
N LEU A 298 14.59 -19.97 -6.94
CA LEU A 298 14.50 -18.75 -7.72
C LEU A 298 13.98 -19.05 -9.12
N LYS A 299 13.44 -18.02 -9.79
CA LYS A 299 13.05 -18.09 -11.20
C LYS A 299 14.15 -17.51 -12.07
N TYR A 300 14.39 -18.14 -13.21
CA TYR A 300 15.26 -17.67 -14.28
C TYR A 300 14.45 -17.70 -15.58
N ILE A 301 14.52 -16.62 -16.35
CA ILE A 301 13.82 -16.44 -17.62
C ILE A 301 14.92 -16.42 -18.67
N ILE A 302 14.87 -17.37 -19.60
CA ILE A 302 15.78 -17.41 -20.75
C ILE A 302 15.33 -16.33 -21.74
N ASP A 303 16.26 -15.65 -22.40
CA ASP A 303 15.93 -14.53 -23.27
C ASP A 303 15.02 -14.96 -24.44
N PHE A 304 15.43 -15.94 -25.25
CA PHE A 304 14.68 -16.37 -26.43
C PHE A 304 14.61 -17.88 -26.64
N LYS A 305 13.63 -18.29 -27.42
CA LYS A 305 13.44 -19.65 -27.91
C LYS A 305 13.24 -19.64 -29.42
N LEU A 306 13.97 -20.51 -30.13
CA LEU A 306 13.84 -20.74 -31.56
C LEU A 306 13.29 -22.16 -31.77
N PRO A 307 11.96 -22.32 -31.95
CA PRO A 307 11.34 -23.65 -31.96
C PRO A 307 11.78 -24.55 -33.11
N GLU A 308 12.00 -23.98 -34.29
CA GLU A 308 12.33 -24.73 -35.51
C GLU A 308 13.77 -25.27 -35.45
N GLN A 309 14.69 -24.45 -34.95
CA GLN A 309 16.09 -24.80 -34.71
C GLN A 309 16.29 -25.61 -33.42
N LYS A 310 15.24 -25.77 -32.61
CA LYS A 310 15.28 -26.39 -31.28
C LYS A 310 16.34 -25.76 -30.37
N MET A 311 16.38 -24.43 -30.32
CA MET A 311 17.36 -23.68 -29.53
C MET A 311 16.71 -22.82 -28.45
N LEU A 312 17.39 -22.73 -27.31
CA LEU A 312 17.18 -21.76 -26.24
C LEU A 312 18.38 -20.84 -26.19
N ILE A 313 18.16 -19.53 -26.27
CA ILE A 313 19.22 -18.53 -26.41
C ILE A 313 19.19 -17.58 -25.23
N GLU A 314 20.34 -17.42 -24.57
CA GLU A 314 20.61 -16.35 -23.62
C GLU A 314 21.62 -15.39 -24.26
N LEU A 315 21.26 -14.11 -24.37
CA LEU A 315 22.15 -13.07 -24.88
C LEU A 315 22.81 -12.33 -23.73
N LYS A 316 24.14 -12.17 -23.81
CA LYS A 316 24.90 -11.47 -22.78
C LYS A 316 25.86 -10.46 -23.38
N ASP A 317 25.96 -9.33 -22.70
CA ASP A 317 26.97 -8.31 -22.95
C ASP A 317 28.05 -8.42 -21.84
N GLU A 318 29.25 -7.91 -22.08
CA GLU A 318 30.38 -7.94 -21.14
C GLU A 318 30.22 -6.98 -19.93
N HIS A 319 28.99 -6.76 -19.52
CA HIS A 319 28.65 -5.79 -18.50
C HIS A 319 29.14 -6.24 -17.10
N ILE A 320 29.55 -5.26 -16.28
CA ILE A 320 30.03 -5.45 -14.89
C ILE A 320 29.11 -6.34 -14.03
N TRP A 321 27.79 -6.31 -14.26
CA TRP A 321 26.82 -7.13 -13.51
C TRP A 321 26.92 -8.62 -13.84
N HIS A 322 27.23 -8.97 -15.08
CA HIS A 322 27.51 -10.35 -15.48
C HIS A 322 28.81 -10.84 -14.83
N LYS A 323 29.88 -10.02 -14.86
CA LYS A 323 31.16 -10.31 -14.21
C LYS A 323 31.01 -10.63 -12.71
N LYS A 324 30.14 -9.91 -11.98
CA LYS A 324 29.81 -10.20 -10.57
C LYS A 324 29.06 -11.51 -10.36
N GLN A 325 28.15 -11.89 -11.26
CA GLN A 325 27.40 -13.16 -11.16
C GLN A 325 28.23 -14.38 -11.54
N VAL A 326 29.16 -14.23 -12.47
CA VAL A 326 30.17 -15.25 -12.77
C VAL A 326 31.07 -15.44 -11.55
N LYS A 327 31.60 -14.35 -10.98
CA LYS A 327 32.48 -14.40 -9.79
C LYS A 327 31.84 -15.07 -8.56
N ASN A 328 30.51 -15.01 -8.42
CA ASN A 328 29.81 -15.60 -7.28
C ASN A 328 29.13 -16.95 -7.58
N GLY A 329 29.36 -17.54 -8.77
CA GLY A 329 28.84 -18.85 -9.19
C GLY A 329 27.33 -18.91 -9.46
N LYS A 330 26.60 -17.78 -9.33
CA LYS A 330 25.15 -17.76 -9.55
C LYS A 330 24.80 -17.96 -11.01
N PHE A 331 25.64 -17.46 -11.91
CA PHE A 331 25.43 -17.62 -13.35
C PHE A 331 25.59 -19.08 -13.78
N ASP A 332 26.58 -19.78 -13.26
CA ASP A 332 26.82 -21.19 -13.59
C ASP A 332 25.62 -22.06 -13.20
N LYS A 333 25.01 -21.80 -12.04
CA LYS A 333 23.79 -22.50 -11.63
C LYS A 333 22.59 -22.22 -12.55
N LYS A 334 22.46 -21.01 -13.10
CA LYS A 334 21.43 -20.71 -14.10
C LYS A 334 21.66 -21.50 -15.39
N VAL A 335 22.90 -21.50 -15.87
CA VAL A 335 23.30 -22.22 -17.10
C VAL A 335 23.11 -23.72 -16.94
N GLU A 336 23.50 -24.30 -15.80
CA GLU A 336 23.27 -25.71 -15.46
C GLU A 336 21.80 -26.09 -15.58
N PHE A 337 20.91 -25.33 -14.92
CA PHE A 337 19.48 -25.61 -14.93
C PHE A 337 18.83 -25.33 -16.30
N ALA A 338 19.32 -24.33 -17.05
CA ALA A 338 18.87 -24.12 -18.42
C ALA A 338 19.27 -25.27 -19.35
N LYS A 339 20.48 -25.81 -19.22
CA LYS A 339 20.92 -27.00 -19.98
C LYS A 339 20.10 -28.25 -19.62
N ILE A 340 19.79 -28.45 -18.34
CA ILE A 340 18.91 -29.55 -17.90
C ILE A 340 17.52 -29.40 -18.52
N HIS A 341 16.95 -28.20 -18.46
CA HIS A 341 15.64 -27.92 -19.06
C HIS A 341 15.65 -28.12 -20.58
N ALA A 342 16.66 -27.60 -21.27
CA ALA A 342 16.84 -27.75 -22.71
C ALA A 342 16.87 -29.23 -23.12
N LYS A 343 17.68 -30.06 -22.43
CA LYS A 343 17.72 -31.51 -22.65
C LYS A 343 16.35 -32.17 -22.45
N LYS A 344 15.61 -31.79 -21.40
CA LYS A 344 14.27 -32.33 -21.11
C LYS A 344 13.29 -32.04 -22.25
N ILE A 345 13.36 -30.86 -22.85
CA ILE A 345 12.48 -30.47 -23.97
C ILE A 345 13.06 -30.83 -25.35
N LYS A 346 14.23 -31.49 -25.41
CA LYS A 346 14.99 -31.85 -26.63
C LYS A 346 15.47 -30.63 -27.44
N TYR A 347 15.97 -29.62 -26.75
CA TYR A 347 16.56 -28.39 -27.29
C TYR A 347 18.03 -28.28 -26.86
N GLU A 348 18.77 -27.46 -27.59
CA GLU A 348 20.11 -27.02 -27.20
C GLU A 348 20.06 -25.63 -26.55
N TYR A 349 20.92 -25.38 -25.56
CA TYR A 349 20.99 -24.11 -24.86
C TYR A 349 22.32 -23.40 -25.15
N TYR A 350 22.23 -22.18 -25.66
CA TYR A 350 23.37 -21.35 -26.00
C TYR A 350 23.38 -20.07 -25.18
N VAL A 351 24.56 -19.74 -24.66
CA VAL A 351 24.85 -18.41 -24.15
C VAL A 351 25.68 -17.72 -25.22
N VAL A 352 25.16 -16.63 -25.77
CA VAL A 352 25.80 -15.92 -26.88
C VAL A 352 26.23 -14.55 -26.38
N PHE A 353 27.54 -14.31 -26.42
CA PHE A 353 28.12 -13.02 -26.09
C PHE A 353 28.14 -12.10 -27.31
N GLN A 354 28.05 -10.79 -27.09
CA GLN A 354 28.00 -9.81 -28.18
C GLN A 354 29.22 -9.86 -29.11
N ASN A 355 30.40 -10.17 -28.59
CA ASN A 355 31.64 -10.36 -29.36
C ASN A 355 31.64 -11.64 -30.21
N GLU A 356 30.92 -12.67 -29.79
CA GLU A 356 30.80 -13.97 -30.49
C GLU A 356 29.57 -14.04 -31.40
N TYR A 357 28.75 -12.99 -31.40
CA TYR A 357 27.46 -12.97 -32.08
C TYR A 357 27.53 -13.39 -33.56
N MET A 358 28.46 -12.80 -34.32
CA MET A 358 28.59 -13.12 -35.74
C MET A 358 29.05 -14.56 -35.98
N ASN A 359 29.87 -15.11 -35.10
CA ASN A 359 30.31 -16.50 -35.19
C ASN A 359 29.14 -17.44 -34.89
N PHE A 360 28.36 -17.15 -33.86
CA PHE A 360 27.15 -17.91 -33.52
C PHE A 360 26.17 -17.94 -34.69
N ILE A 361 25.87 -16.77 -35.27
CA ILE A 361 24.97 -16.63 -36.42
C ILE A 361 25.44 -17.51 -37.59
N LYS A 362 26.72 -17.44 -37.97
CA LYS A 362 27.30 -18.23 -39.07
C LYS A 362 27.30 -19.74 -38.84
N SER A 363 27.47 -20.17 -37.59
CA SER A 363 27.61 -21.60 -37.26
C SER A 363 26.28 -22.30 -37.01
N HIS A 364 25.25 -21.55 -36.58
CA HIS A 364 24.01 -22.13 -36.07
C HIS A 364 22.74 -21.64 -36.77
N LEU A 365 22.77 -20.48 -37.45
CA LEU A 365 21.57 -19.81 -37.97
C LEU A 365 21.62 -19.45 -39.46
N ILE A 366 22.81 -19.38 -40.06
CA ILE A 366 22.98 -19.27 -41.51
C ILE A 366 23.21 -20.68 -42.04
N LEU A 367 22.32 -21.11 -42.93
CA LEU A 367 22.49 -22.30 -43.79
C LEU A 367 23.06 -21.88 -45.14
#